data_AF-A0A2J7Q2W3-F1
#
_entry.id   AF-A0A2J7Q2W3-F1
#
_cell.length_a   1.000
_cell.length_b   1.000
_cell.length_c   1.000
_cell.angle_alpha   90.00
_cell.angle_beta   90.00
_cell.angle_gamma   90.00
#
_symmetry.space_group_name_H-M   'P 1'
#
loop_
_entity.id
_entity.type
_entity.pdbx_description
1 polymer ?
#
loop_
_entity_poly.entity_id
_entity_poly.type
_entity_poly.pdbx_seq_one_letter_code
_entity_poly.pdbx_strand_id
1 'polypeptide(L)'
;MKEEQYTIKCQADNTIKVNCRTPDNYRKLVTILKENNVIYHAYQLKEEPAFRIALKHIHHSTRTEEIQTELSKKSHQVRNIINGRHRVAKEPLNIFFIDLEPSGNNKEVYKTNYLQNKAVVIEPLRKENGIIQCRRCQQYGKKTPIRHHNKRTSWEHYRTEILWGCASKSNISIIQRSQSKILRIINNAPWYVNNQTLHTDLNIPYIKDVIREKSTSHHNKLANHPNDILQPLLEPQHNRGLRRHWPADLKEN
;
A
#
# COMPACT_ATOMS: atom_id res chain seq x y z
N MET A 1 20.45 -6.41 40.64
CA MET A 1 19.10 -6.15 40.10
C MET A 1 19.23 -6.03 38.58
N LYS A 2 18.58 -6.88 37.79
CA LYS A 2 18.63 -6.77 36.33
C LYS A 2 17.75 -5.60 35.93
N GLU A 3 18.33 -4.53 35.42
CA GLU A 3 17.56 -3.40 34.91
C GLU A 3 16.56 -3.89 33.87
N GLU A 4 15.32 -3.40 33.96
CA GLU A 4 14.28 -3.74 32.99
C GLU A 4 14.69 -3.24 31.60
N GLN A 5 14.95 -4.21 30.71
CA GLN A 5 15.54 -3.97 29.40
C GLN A 5 14.53 -3.44 28.37
N TYR A 6 13.24 -3.44 28.72
CA TYR A 6 12.14 -3.00 27.89
C TYR A 6 11.02 -2.39 28.75
N THR A 7 10.23 -1.51 28.16
CA THR A 7 9.03 -0.93 28.78
C THR A 7 7.82 -1.23 27.90
N ILE A 8 6.71 -1.61 28.52
CA ILE A 8 5.45 -1.94 27.84
C ILE A 8 4.40 -0.90 28.24
N LYS A 9 3.69 -0.37 27.26
CA LYS A 9 2.55 0.54 27.47
C LYS A 9 1.35 0.05 26.67
N CYS A 10 0.20 -0.06 27.32
CA CYS A 10 -1.09 -0.26 26.65
C CYS A 10 -1.59 1.10 26.15
N GLN A 11 -2.03 1.16 24.90
CA GLN A 11 -2.68 2.35 24.33
C GLN A 11 -4.20 2.16 24.30
N ALA A 12 -4.92 3.27 24.11
CA ALA A 12 -6.39 3.29 24.07
C ALA A 12 -7.00 2.40 22.96
N ASP A 13 -6.25 2.15 21.88
CA ASP A 13 -6.70 1.38 20.72
C ASP A 13 -6.51 -0.15 20.89
N ASN A 14 -6.42 -0.65 22.13
CA ASN A 14 -6.04 -2.04 22.45
C ASN A 14 -4.69 -2.48 21.85
N THR A 15 -3.82 -1.53 21.51
CA THR A 15 -2.48 -1.80 21.00
C THR A 15 -1.45 -1.78 22.12
N ILE A 16 -0.47 -2.68 22.01
CA ILE A 16 0.65 -2.77 22.95
C ILE A 16 1.86 -2.11 22.30
N LYS A 17 2.41 -1.09 22.95
CA LYS A 17 3.66 -0.45 22.56
C LYS A 17 4.80 -0.98 23.42
N VAL A 18 5.75 -1.66 22.80
CA VAL A 18 6.96 -2.14 23.46
C VAL A 18 8.13 -1.26 23.05
N ASN A 19 8.80 -0.64 24.01
CA ASN A 19 10.04 0.12 23.78
C ASN A 19 11.22 -0.62 24.39
N CYS A 20 12.20 -0.99 23.58
CA CYS A 20 13.47 -1.57 24.03
C CYS A 20 14.49 -0.45 24.29
N ARG A 21 15.32 -0.58 25.33
CA ARG A 21 16.40 0.38 25.61
C ARG A 21 17.61 0.19 24.69
N THR A 22 17.89 -1.06 24.30
CA THR A 22 19.02 -1.41 23.44
C THR A 22 18.53 -1.88 22.06
N PRO A 23 19.30 -1.60 20.99
CA PRO A 23 18.97 -2.06 19.64
C PRO A 23 19.03 -3.58 19.50
N ASP A 24 19.91 -4.26 20.24
CA ASP A 24 20.02 -5.72 20.18
C ASP A 24 18.81 -6.43 20.78
N ASN A 25 18.24 -5.87 21.85
CA ASN A 25 17.00 -6.41 22.42
C ASN A 25 15.81 -6.17 21.49
N TYR A 26 15.79 -5.05 20.76
CA TYR A 26 14.82 -4.81 19.72
C TYR A 26 14.90 -5.87 18.61
N ARG A 27 16.11 -6.21 18.15
CA ARG A 27 16.32 -7.27 17.14
C ARG A 27 15.83 -8.63 17.63
N LYS A 28 16.17 -9.02 18.87
CA LYS A 28 15.69 -10.26 19.50
C LYS A 28 14.16 -10.31 19.59
N LEU A 29 13.54 -9.21 20.03
CA LEU A 29 12.09 -9.09 20.12
C LEU A 29 11.42 -9.25 18.75
N VAL A 30 11.95 -8.59 17.72
CA VAL A 30 11.45 -8.73 16.35
C VAL A 30 11.58 -10.18 15.85
N THR A 31 12.64 -10.89 16.20
CA THR A 31 12.80 -12.32 15.88
C THR A 31 11.74 -13.18 16.57
N ILE A 32 11.54 -13.00 17.88
CA ILE A 32 10.52 -13.72 18.65
C ILE A 32 9.11 -13.45 18.10
N LEU A 33 8.78 -12.21 17.74
CA LEU A 33 7.48 -11.87 17.15
C LEU A 33 7.29 -12.50 15.76
N LYS A 34 8.37 -12.71 15.00
CA LYS A 34 8.33 -13.42 13.72
C LYS A 34 8.07 -14.91 13.92
N GLU A 35 8.80 -15.54 14.84
CA GLU A 35 8.65 -16.98 15.14
C GLU A 35 7.23 -17.31 15.60
N ASN A 36 6.63 -16.41 16.40
CA ASN A 36 5.27 -16.56 16.90
C ASN A 36 4.17 -16.06 15.95
N ASN A 37 4.50 -15.60 14.74
CA ASN A 37 3.54 -15.09 13.74
C ASN A 37 2.56 -14.01 14.26
N VAL A 38 3.02 -13.15 15.17
CA VAL A 38 2.20 -12.05 15.70
C VAL A 38 2.13 -10.90 14.68
N ILE A 39 0.98 -10.22 14.57
CA ILE A 39 0.86 -9.02 13.75
C ILE A 39 1.44 -7.85 14.54
N TYR A 40 2.50 -7.22 14.02
CA TYR A 40 3.13 -6.07 14.67
C TYR A 40 3.54 -4.99 13.67
N HIS A 41 3.83 -3.80 14.21
CA HIS A 41 4.45 -2.70 13.48
C HIS A 41 5.83 -2.46 14.05
N ALA A 42 6.86 -2.67 13.22
CA ALA A 42 8.26 -2.45 13.57
C ALA A 42 8.80 -1.24 12.82
N TYR A 43 9.54 -0.41 13.55
CA TYR A 43 10.31 0.69 12.98
C TYR A 43 11.70 0.21 12.59
N GLN A 44 12.26 0.75 11.52
CA GLN A 44 13.67 0.54 11.23
C GLN A 44 14.50 1.40 12.19
N LEU A 45 15.56 0.83 12.78
CA LEU A 45 16.46 1.57 13.67
C LEU A 45 17.15 2.68 12.87
N LYS A 46 17.37 3.85 13.49
CA LYS A 46 17.99 5.01 12.81
C LYS A 46 19.44 4.78 12.39
N GLU A 47 20.12 3.82 13.00
CA GLU A 47 21.51 3.44 12.75
C GLU A 47 21.68 2.43 11.61
N GLU A 48 20.60 1.76 11.19
CA GLU A 48 20.66 0.76 10.11
C GLU A 48 20.62 1.33 8.67
N PRO A 49 19.86 2.40 8.34
CA PRO A 49 19.74 2.85 6.96
C PRO A 49 21.06 3.45 6.48
N ALA A 50 21.54 2.94 5.34
CA ALA A 50 22.64 3.57 4.63
C ALA A 50 22.25 4.97 4.15
N PHE A 51 23.24 5.87 4.10
CA PHE A 51 23.07 7.19 3.53
C PHE A 51 23.20 7.09 2.00
N ARG A 52 22.05 7.08 1.32
CA ARG A 52 21.98 6.84 -0.12
C ARG A 52 22.06 8.12 -0.94
N ILE A 53 22.99 8.15 -1.89
CA ILE A 53 23.24 9.27 -2.80
C ILE A 53 23.19 8.81 -4.26
N ALA A 54 22.93 9.75 -5.17
CA ALA A 54 22.99 9.56 -6.61
C ALA A 54 24.14 10.39 -7.18
N LEU A 55 25.10 9.71 -7.82
CA LEU A 55 26.25 10.28 -8.48
C LEU A 55 25.97 10.32 -9.99
N LYS A 56 25.80 11.53 -10.54
CA LYS A 56 25.51 11.75 -11.96
C LYS A 56 26.75 12.21 -12.73
N HIS A 57 26.67 12.06 -14.05
CA HIS A 57 27.70 12.48 -15.02
C HIS A 57 29.01 11.68 -14.96
N ILE A 58 28.93 10.42 -14.51
CA ILE A 58 30.04 9.47 -14.63
C ILE A 58 29.65 8.43 -15.67
N HIS A 59 30.53 8.20 -16.65
CA HIS A 59 30.30 7.18 -17.66
C HIS A 59 30.22 5.79 -17.03
N HIS A 60 29.23 4.99 -17.43
CA HIS A 60 28.96 3.67 -16.88
C HIS A 60 30.13 2.66 -16.97
N SER A 61 31.11 2.91 -17.85
CA SER A 61 32.34 2.10 -17.96
C SER A 61 33.34 2.33 -16.83
N THR A 62 33.15 3.36 -16.01
CA THR A 62 34.03 3.68 -14.88
C THR A 62 34.00 2.55 -13.86
N ARG A 63 35.17 2.11 -13.40
CA ARG A 63 35.29 1.03 -12.42
C ARG A 63 34.74 1.49 -11.07
N THR A 64 33.97 0.64 -10.40
CA THR A 64 33.40 0.94 -9.08
C THR A 64 34.47 1.09 -8.00
N GLU A 65 35.62 0.42 -8.16
CA GLU A 65 36.79 0.51 -7.28
C GLU A 65 37.40 1.92 -7.26
N GLU A 66 37.46 2.58 -8.42
CA GLU A 66 37.94 3.97 -8.53
C GLU A 66 37.02 4.93 -7.76
N ILE A 67 35.71 4.72 -7.86
CA ILE A 67 34.72 5.53 -7.13
C ILE A 67 34.85 5.28 -5.62
N GLN A 68 35.06 4.03 -5.22
CA GLN A 68 35.22 3.65 -3.81
C GLN A 68 36.49 4.24 -3.19
N THR A 69 37.63 4.19 -3.89
CA THR A 69 38.89 4.75 -3.40
C THR A 69 38.82 6.27 -3.25
N GLU A 70 38.20 6.98 -4.20
CA GLU A 70 38.02 8.43 -4.14
C GLU A 70 37.10 8.88 -3.01
N LEU A 71 36.01 8.15 -2.76
CA LEU A 71 35.12 8.44 -1.64
C LEU A 71 35.79 8.12 -0.30
N SER A 72 36.59 7.06 -0.23
CA SER A 72 37.40 6.72 0.95
C SER A 72 38.42 7.81 1.27
N LYS A 73 39.10 8.38 0.26
CA LYS A 73 40.02 9.52 0.43
C LYS A 73 39.32 10.76 0.99
N LYS A 74 38.05 10.96 0.63
CA LYS A 74 37.20 12.05 1.14
C LYS A 74 36.53 11.70 2.48
N SER A 75 37.04 10.68 3.18
CA SER A 75 36.57 10.26 4.51
C SER A 75 35.12 9.74 4.53
N HIS A 76 34.62 9.21 3.41
CA HIS A 76 33.32 8.56 3.33
C HIS A 76 33.46 7.06 3.15
N GLN A 77 32.91 6.30 4.09
CA GLN A 77 32.90 4.83 4.01
C GLN A 77 31.73 4.36 3.15
N VAL A 78 32.06 3.65 2.06
CA VAL A 78 31.07 3.15 1.09
C VAL A 78 30.64 1.73 1.48
N ARG A 79 29.32 1.49 1.55
CA ARG A 79 28.70 0.18 1.79
C ARG A 79 28.43 -0.55 0.47
N ASN A 80 27.87 0.13 -0.53
CA ASN A 80 27.52 -0.48 -1.81
C ASN A 80 27.49 0.55 -2.95
N ILE A 81 27.82 0.12 -4.16
CA ILE A 81 27.76 0.94 -5.39
C ILE A 81 26.98 0.16 -6.45
N ILE A 82 25.92 0.76 -6.98
CA ILE A 82 25.05 0.16 -8.00
C ILE A 82 24.96 1.10 -9.20
N ASN A 83 25.23 0.59 -10.40
CA ASN A 83 24.99 1.36 -11.63
C ASN A 83 23.49 1.44 -11.95
N GLY A 84 23.00 2.64 -12.24
CA GLY A 84 21.65 2.88 -12.73
C GLY A 84 21.44 2.27 -14.12
N ARG A 85 20.22 1.79 -14.38
CA ARG A 85 19.84 1.23 -15.69
C ARG A 85 18.56 1.88 -16.20
N HIS A 86 18.49 2.05 -17.52
CA HIS A 86 17.27 2.55 -18.15
C HIS A 86 16.10 1.59 -17.87
N ARG A 87 14.96 2.15 -17.45
CA ARG A 87 13.84 1.34 -16.93
C ARG A 87 13.33 0.32 -17.95
N VAL A 88 13.27 0.71 -19.22
CA VAL A 88 12.73 -0.10 -20.33
C VAL A 88 13.85 -0.89 -20.99
N ALA A 89 14.80 -0.20 -21.62
CA ALA A 89 15.88 -0.80 -22.41
C ALA A 89 16.93 -1.59 -21.60
N LYS A 90 16.97 -1.42 -20.27
CA LYS A 90 17.93 -2.05 -19.34
C LYS A 90 19.40 -1.70 -19.57
N GLU A 91 19.68 -0.77 -20.48
CA GLU A 91 21.00 -0.23 -20.75
C GLU A 91 21.58 0.51 -19.52
N PRO A 92 22.90 0.47 -19.31
CA PRO A 92 23.55 1.17 -18.22
C PRO A 92 23.50 2.69 -18.42
N LEU A 93 23.19 3.43 -17.36
CA LEU A 93 23.15 4.88 -17.36
C LEU A 93 24.44 5.47 -16.80
N ASN A 94 24.70 6.73 -17.12
CA ASN A 94 25.83 7.48 -16.56
C ASN A 94 25.50 8.02 -15.14
N ILE A 95 24.94 7.14 -14.31
CA ILE A 95 24.45 7.44 -12.96
C ILE A 95 24.76 6.25 -12.06
N PHE A 96 25.43 6.48 -10.94
CA PHE A 96 25.69 5.47 -9.91
C PHE A 96 24.89 5.81 -8.64
N PHE A 97 24.27 4.79 -8.05
CA PHE A 97 23.64 4.86 -6.74
C PHE A 97 24.62 4.32 -5.71
N ILE A 98 24.96 5.15 -4.72
CA ILE A 98 25.96 4.81 -3.72
C ILE A 98 25.29 4.82 -2.36
N ASP A 99 25.49 3.74 -1.62
CA ASP A 99 25.08 3.58 -0.25
C ASP A 99 26.31 3.81 0.63
N LEU A 100 26.30 4.85 1.45
CA LEU A 100 27.36 5.14 2.44
C LEU A 100 26.95 4.63 3.82
N GLU A 101 27.94 4.26 4.63
CA GLU A 101 27.71 4.01 6.06
C GLU A 101 27.22 5.29 6.75
N PRO A 102 26.28 5.22 7.70
CA PRO A 102 25.73 6.40 8.35
C PRO A 102 26.80 7.08 9.21
N SER A 103 27.27 8.24 8.75
CA SER A 103 28.22 9.12 9.45
C SER A 103 27.74 10.57 9.41
N GLY A 104 28.09 11.37 10.42
CA GLY A 104 27.77 12.80 10.48
C GLY A 104 28.35 13.59 9.31
N ASN A 105 29.49 13.15 8.79
CA ASN A 105 30.25 13.84 7.73
C ASN A 105 29.63 13.66 6.34
N ASN A 106 28.67 12.74 6.17
CA ASN A 106 28.11 12.39 4.86
C ASN A 106 27.40 13.55 4.14
N LYS A 107 27.02 14.62 4.84
CA LYS A 107 26.44 15.81 4.20
C LYS A 107 27.48 16.61 3.39
N GLU A 108 28.77 16.45 3.70
CA GLU A 108 29.86 17.16 3.03
C GLU A 108 30.10 16.63 1.62
N VAL A 109 29.68 15.39 1.35
CA VAL A 109 29.76 14.76 0.02
C VAL A 109 29.15 15.66 -1.06
N TYR A 110 28.05 16.37 -0.76
CA TYR A 110 27.36 17.23 -1.73
C TYR A 110 28.16 18.45 -2.19
N LYS A 111 29.22 18.84 -1.48
CA LYS A 111 30.12 19.92 -1.89
C LYS A 111 31.14 19.47 -2.94
N THR A 112 31.22 18.17 -3.22
CA THR A 112 32.18 17.59 -4.16
C THR A 112 31.69 17.71 -5.60
N ASN A 113 32.39 18.52 -6.40
CA ASN A 113 32.09 18.71 -7.83
C ASN A 113 33.00 17.90 -8.77
N TYR A 114 34.09 17.35 -8.25
CA TYR A 114 35.07 16.60 -9.02
C TYR A 114 35.43 15.30 -8.31
N LEU A 115 35.45 14.20 -9.06
CA LEU A 115 36.05 12.93 -8.66
C LEU A 115 37.14 12.61 -9.68
N GLN A 116 38.39 12.50 -9.22
CA GLN A 116 39.56 12.51 -10.11
C GLN A 116 39.51 13.73 -11.06
N ASN A 117 39.60 13.50 -12.38
CA ASN A 117 39.51 14.52 -13.43
C ASN A 117 38.11 14.60 -14.07
N LYS A 118 37.09 14.00 -13.46
CA LYS A 118 35.71 13.97 -13.98
C LYS A 118 34.85 14.96 -13.20
N ALA A 119 34.14 15.83 -13.92
CA ALA A 119 33.14 16.71 -13.33
C ALA A 119 31.88 15.90 -12.99
N VAL A 120 31.43 15.97 -11.75
CA VAL A 120 30.35 15.14 -11.22
C VAL A 120 29.35 15.97 -10.43
N VAL A 121 28.11 15.48 -10.39
CA VAL A 121 27.04 16.09 -9.59
C VAL A 121 26.52 15.03 -8.63
N ILE A 122 26.60 15.32 -7.33
CA ILE A 122 26.09 14.43 -6.28
C ILE A 122 24.78 14.99 -5.75
N GLU A 123 23.71 14.23 -5.89
CA GLU A 123 22.38 14.61 -5.43
C GLU A 123 21.86 13.63 -4.37
N PRO A 124 21.06 14.12 -3.40
CA PRO A 124 20.26 13.22 -2.56
C PRO A 124 19.26 12.46 -3.42
N LEU A 125 18.99 11.21 -3.07
CA LEU A 125 17.94 10.45 -3.75
C LEU A 125 16.58 11.10 -3.48
N ARG A 126 15.87 11.49 -4.55
CA ARG A 126 14.56 12.13 -4.45
C ARG A 126 13.59 11.19 -3.76
N LYS A 127 12.98 11.66 -2.66
CA LYS A 127 11.89 10.95 -1.99
C LYS A 127 10.64 11.13 -2.84
N GLU A 128 9.94 10.05 -3.13
CA GLU A 128 8.59 10.15 -3.66
C GLU A 128 7.69 10.71 -2.55
N ASN A 129 7.09 11.87 -2.78
CA ASN A 129 6.19 12.53 -1.83
C ASN A 129 4.75 11.96 -1.87
N GLY A 130 4.54 10.86 -2.59
CA GLY A 130 3.26 10.18 -2.69
C GLY A 130 3.00 9.24 -1.52
N ILE A 131 1.74 8.93 -1.29
CA ILE A 131 1.35 7.88 -0.35
C ILE A 131 1.84 6.55 -0.93
N ILE A 132 2.89 5.98 -0.33
CA ILE A 132 3.48 4.72 -0.79
C ILE A 132 2.42 3.63 -0.75
N GLN A 133 2.18 3.04 -1.92
CA GLN A 133 1.27 1.92 -2.08
C GLN A 133 2.08 0.63 -2.24
N CYS A 134 1.84 -0.35 -1.36
CA CYS A 134 2.42 -1.67 -1.55
C CYS A 134 1.79 -2.33 -2.78
N ARG A 135 2.57 -2.61 -3.83
CA ARG A 135 2.06 -3.23 -5.07
C ARG A 135 1.47 -4.64 -4.83
N ARG A 136 1.88 -5.32 -3.75
CA ARG A 136 1.41 -6.67 -3.40
C ARG A 136 0.08 -6.68 -2.65
N CYS A 137 -0.12 -5.78 -1.68
CA CYS A 137 -1.35 -5.72 -0.87
C CYS A 137 -2.26 -4.51 -1.17
N GLN A 138 -1.82 -3.61 -2.04
CA GLN A 138 -2.50 -2.37 -2.45
C GLN A 138 -2.79 -1.37 -1.31
N GLN A 139 -2.25 -1.60 -0.11
CA GLN A 139 -2.42 -0.70 1.04
C GLN A 139 -1.52 0.53 0.96
N TYR A 140 -2.05 1.65 1.46
CA TYR A 140 -1.44 2.97 1.46
C TYR A 140 -0.79 3.31 2.81
N GLY A 141 0.28 4.11 2.80
CA GLY A 141 0.75 4.84 3.99
C GLY A 141 1.84 4.17 4.83
N LYS A 142 2.51 3.10 4.33
CA LYS A 142 3.51 2.38 5.14
C LYS A 142 4.85 2.27 4.43
N LYS A 143 5.91 2.78 5.08
CA LYS A 143 7.31 2.74 4.60
C LYS A 143 7.97 1.38 4.80
N THR A 144 7.54 0.61 5.79
CA THR A 144 8.04 -0.74 6.06
C THR A 144 7.00 -1.79 5.63
N PRO A 145 7.43 -2.92 5.05
CA PRO A 145 6.53 -4.00 4.76
C PRO A 145 6.09 -4.62 6.09
N ILE A 146 4.86 -4.35 6.50
CA ILE A 146 4.17 -5.28 7.38
C ILE A 146 4.10 -6.58 6.60
N ARG A 147 4.62 -7.67 7.17
CA ARG A 147 4.32 -9.00 6.64
C ARG A 147 2.84 -9.25 6.91
N HIS A 148 1.99 -8.88 5.97
CA HIS A 148 0.59 -9.32 5.99
C HIS A 148 0.61 -10.82 5.68
N HIS A 149 0.47 -11.65 6.71
CA HIS A 149 -0.17 -12.94 6.52
C HIS A 149 -1.59 -12.67 6.08
N ASN A 150 -1.95 -13.33 4.98
CA ASN A 150 -3.17 -13.16 4.21
C ASN A 150 -4.41 -13.07 5.12
N LYS A 151 -4.94 -11.85 5.31
CA LYS A 151 -6.29 -11.61 5.80
C LYS A 151 -6.88 -10.43 5.02
N ARG A 152 -7.57 -10.76 3.93
CA ARG A 152 -8.64 -9.91 3.41
C ARG A 152 -9.69 -9.84 4.50
N THR A 153 -9.84 -8.68 5.13
CA THR A 153 -11.11 -8.10 5.60
C THR A 153 -10.77 -6.91 6.48
N SER A 154 -11.26 -5.74 6.09
CA SER A 154 -11.84 -4.72 6.96
C SER A 154 -12.11 -3.52 6.06
N TRP A 155 -13.26 -3.56 5.41
CA TRP A 155 -13.92 -2.40 4.85
C TRP A 155 -14.98 -2.01 5.86
N GLU A 156 -14.79 -0.90 6.55
CA GLU A 156 -15.80 -0.16 7.32
C GLU A 156 -15.11 1.16 7.66
N HIS A 157 -15.63 2.35 7.41
CA HIS A 157 -16.99 2.79 7.62
C HIS A 157 -17.17 4.11 6.86
N TYR A 158 -17.86 4.10 5.72
CA TYR A 158 -18.69 5.22 5.19
C TYR A 158 -19.33 4.72 3.88
N ARG A 159 -20.61 4.36 3.95
CA ARG A 159 -21.55 4.27 2.82
C ARG A 159 -21.11 3.39 1.63
N THR A 160 -20.77 2.12 1.90
CA THR A 160 -20.45 1.10 0.88
C THR A 160 -21.65 0.66 0.03
N GLU A 161 -22.89 0.92 0.45
CA GLU A 161 -24.08 0.38 -0.23
C GLU A 161 -24.34 1.01 -1.63
N ILE A 162 -23.93 2.26 -1.87
CA ILE A 162 -24.14 2.95 -3.16
C ILE A 162 -23.07 2.56 -4.20
N LEU A 163 -21.87 2.21 -3.76
CA LEU A 163 -20.72 1.94 -4.63
C LEU A 163 -20.90 0.68 -5.49
N TRP A 164 -21.68 -0.31 -5.01
CA TRP A 164 -21.98 -1.53 -5.78
C TRP A 164 -22.86 -1.23 -7.01
N GLY A 165 -23.67 -0.18 -6.97
CA GLY A 165 -24.46 0.28 -8.12
C GLY A 165 -23.59 0.77 -9.29
N CYS A 166 -22.37 1.24 -9.00
CA CYS A 166 -21.40 1.72 -9.99
C CYS A 166 -20.50 0.61 -10.58
N ALA A 167 -20.72 -0.66 -10.21
CA ALA A 167 -19.92 -1.79 -10.67
C ALA A 167 -20.24 -2.15 -12.14
N SER A 168 -19.26 -2.69 -12.87
CA SER A 168 -19.51 -3.19 -14.21
C SER A 168 -20.44 -4.42 -14.18
N LYS A 169 -21.22 -4.62 -15.26
CA LYS A 169 -22.08 -5.82 -15.42
C LYS A 169 -21.30 -7.13 -15.22
N SER A 170 -20.02 -7.15 -15.62
CA SER A 170 -19.11 -8.29 -15.42
C SER A 170 -18.78 -8.54 -13.94
N ASN A 171 -18.55 -7.49 -13.16
CA ASN A 171 -18.23 -7.61 -11.73
C ASN A 171 -19.46 -8.04 -10.93
N ILE A 172 -20.62 -7.47 -11.23
CA ILE A 172 -21.91 -7.88 -10.63
C ILE A 172 -22.17 -9.37 -10.88
N SER A 173 -21.92 -9.86 -12.10
CA SER A 173 -22.08 -11.28 -12.43
C SER A 173 -21.00 -12.19 -11.81
N ILE A 174 -19.81 -11.68 -11.47
CA ILE A 174 -18.84 -12.44 -10.65
C ILE A 174 -19.39 -12.61 -9.23
N ILE A 175 -19.88 -11.53 -8.62
CA ILE A 175 -20.41 -11.56 -7.25
C ILE A 175 -21.64 -12.46 -7.16
N GLN A 176 -22.55 -12.38 -8.14
CA GLN A 176 -23.71 -13.27 -8.22
C GLN A 176 -23.29 -14.75 -8.31
N ARG A 177 -22.29 -15.08 -9.12
CA ARG A 177 -21.76 -16.45 -9.20
C ARG A 177 -21.16 -16.90 -7.87
N SER A 178 -20.47 -16.01 -7.16
CA SER A 178 -19.97 -16.29 -5.82
C SER A 178 -21.10 -16.53 -4.83
N GLN A 179 -22.16 -15.71 -4.83
CA GLN A 179 -23.35 -15.90 -4.01
C GLN A 179 -23.98 -17.28 -4.26
N SER A 180 -24.26 -17.62 -5.52
CA SER A 180 -24.86 -18.92 -5.87
C SER A 180 -23.97 -20.10 -5.49
N LYS A 181 -22.63 -19.96 -5.57
CA LYS A 181 -21.71 -21.00 -5.11
C LYS A 181 -21.76 -21.19 -3.59
N ILE A 182 -21.85 -20.09 -2.84
CA ILE A 182 -21.95 -20.14 -1.37
C ILE A 182 -23.28 -20.76 -0.94
N LEU A 183 -24.40 -20.36 -1.54
CA LEU A 183 -25.71 -20.93 -1.22
C LEU A 183 -25.75 -22.45 -1.44
N ARG A 184 -25.10 -22.92 -2.51
CA ARG A 184 -24.96 -24.35 -2.80
C ARG A 184 -24.11 -25.09 -1.77
N ILE A 185 -23.00 -24.51 -1.34
CA ILE A 185 -22.13 -25.11 -0.32
C ILE A 185 -22.88 -25.22 1.01
N ILE A 186 -23.58 -24.17 1.43
CA ILE A 186 -24.30 -24.16 2.71
C ILE A 186 -25.40 -25.21 2.75
N ASN A 187 -26.16 -25.35 1.65
CA ASN A 187 -27.28 -26.28 1.58
C ASN A 187 -26.89 -27.67 1.06
N ASN A 188 -25.59 -27.94 0.88
CA ASN A 188 -25.09 -29.16 0.23
C ASN A 188 -25.86 -29.52 -1.05
N ALA A 189 -26.20 -28.51 -1.85
CA ALA A 189 -27.12 -28.67 -2.96
C ALA A 189 -26.42 -29.36 -4.15
N PRO A 190 -26.99 -30.45 -4.69
CA PRO A 190 -26.42 -31.12 -5.86
C PRO A 190 -26.53 -30.26 -7.12
N TRP A 191 -25.71 -30.58 -8.12
CA TRP A 191 -25.51 -29.77 -9.32
C TRP A 191 -26.79 -29.55 -10.16
N TYR A 192 -27.74 -30.49 -10.09
CA TYR A 192 -29.01 -30.45 -10.84
C TYR A 192 -30.06 -29.54 -10.21
N VAL A 193 -29.88 -29.10 -8.96
CA VAL A 193 -30.80 -28.13 -8.34
C VAL A 193 -30.57 -26.77 -9.00
N ASN A 194 -31.64 -26.10 -9.45
CA ASN A 194 -31.51 -24.79 -10.08
C ASN A 194 -31.15 -23.71 -9.05
N ASN A 195 -30.38 -22.70 -9.48
CA ASN A 195 -30.11 -21.52 -8.64
C ASN A 195 -31.42 -20.81 -8.26
N GLN A 196 -32.41 -20.75 -9.15
CA GLN A 196 -33.70 -20.11 -8.84
C GLN A 196 -34.38 -20.76 -7.62
N THR A 197 -34.43 -22.10 -7.59
CA THR A 197 -34.98 -22.88 -6.48
C THR A 197 -34.26 -22.59 -5.17
N LEU A 198 -32.92 -22.48 -5.20
CA LEU A 198 -32.15 -22.13 -4.00
C LEU A 198 -32.46 -20.72 -3.49
N HIS A 199 -32.70 -19.76 -4.39
CA HIS A 199 -33.04 -18.39 -4.01
C HIS A 199 -34.47 -18.29 -3.45
N THR A 200 -35.43 -19.04 -4.01
CA THR A 200 -36.81 -19.09 -3.52
C THR A 200 -36.91 -19.77 -2.16
N ASP A 201 -36.26 -20.93 -2.01
CA ASP A 201 -36.39 -21.76 -0.80
C ASP A 201 -35.70 -21.12 0.40
N LEU A 202 -34.58 -20.40 0.16
CA LEU A 202 -33.86 -19.66 1.20
C LEU A 202 -34.40 -18.24 1.41
N ASN A 203 -35.32 -17.80 0.55
CA ASN A 203 -35.82 -16.42 0.51
C ASN A 203 -34.68 -15.38 0.45
N ILE A 204 -33.66 -15.64 -0.37
CA ILE A 204 -32.49 -14.76 -0.53
C ILE A 204 -32.57 -14.05 -1.88
N PRO A 205 -32.64 -12.71 -1.92
CA PRO A 205 -32.71 -11.96 -3.17
C PRO A 205 -31.41 -12.06 -3.99
N TYR A 206 -31.53 -11.81 -5.28
CA TYR A 206 -30.36 -11.70 -6.16
C TYR A 206 -29.60 -10.41 -5.86
N ILE A 207 -28.28 -10.40 -6.14
CA ILE A 207 -27.43 -9.21 -5.95
C ILE A 207 -27.98 -7.99 -6.71
N LYS A 208 -28.59 -8.21 -7.88
CA LYS A 208 -29.19 -7.13 -8.68
C LYS A 208 -30.37 -6.47 -7.96
N ASP A 209 -31.22 -7.27 -7.31
CA ASP A 209 -32.41 -6.78 -6.62
C ASP A 209 -32.02 -6.04 -5.35
N VAL A 210 -31.04 -6.55 -4.61
CA VAL A 210 -30.47 -5.88 -3.43
C VAL A 210 -29.85 -4.53 -3.81
N ILE A 211 -29.09 -4.47 -4.91
CA ILE A 211 -28.51 -3.20 -5.39
C ILE A 211 -29.63 -2.21 -5.74
N ARG A 212 -30.71 -2.68 -6.37
CA ARG A 212 -31.87 -1.84 -6.74
C ARG A 212 -32.58 -1.31 -5.50
N GLU A 213 -32.93 -2.18 -4.56
CA GLU A 213 -33.62 -1.82 -3.32
C GLU A 213 -32.79 -0.83 -2.47
N LYS A 214 -31.48 -1.07 -2.37
CA LYS A 214 -30.59 -0.15 -1.65
C LYS A 214 -30.45 1.19 -2.36
N SER A 215 -30.41 1.20 -3.69
CA SER A 215 -30.38 2.43 -4.48
C SER A 215 -31.66 3.26 -4.27
N THR A 216 -32.84 2.63 -4.33
CA THR A 216 -34.13 3.30 -4.13
C THR A 216 -34.30 3.79 -2.69
N SER A 217 -33.95 2.98 -1.69
CA SER A 217 -33.97 3.38 -0.28
C SER A 217 -33.06 4.58 -0.01
N HIS A 218 -31.85 4.57 -0.56
CA HIS A 218 -30.93 5.69 -0.45
C HIS A 218 -31.46 6.95 -1.12
N HIS A 219 -32.01 6.82 -2.32
CA HIS A 219 -32.60 7.94 -3.04
C HIS A 219 -33.78 8.55 -2.28
N ASN A 220 -34.69 7.72 -1.74
CA ASN A 220 -35.82 8.20 -0.95
C ASN A 220 -35.37 8.88 0.35
N LYS A 221 -34.32 8.37 0.99
CA LYS A 221 -33.69 9.02 2.15
C LYS A 221 -33.09 10.37 1.81
N LEU A 222 -32.50 10.54 0.64
CA LEU A 222 -31.98 11.83 0.17
C LEU A 222 -33.12 12.80 -0.18
N ALA A 223 -34.15 12.32 -0.89
CA ALA A 223 -35.29 13.15 -1.30
C ALA A 223 -36.09 13.71 -0.11
N ASN A 224 -36.23 12.91 0.95
CA ASN A 224 -36.98 13.28 2.14
C ASN A 224 -36.10 13.93 3.23
N HIS A 225 -34.83 14.21 2.95
CA HIS A 225 -33.93 14.78 3.95
C HIS A 225 -34.18 16.28 4.11
N PRO A 226 -34.28 16.82 5.34
CA PRO A 226 -34.56 18.25 5.58
C PRO A 226 -33.40 19.20 5.23
N ASN A 227 -32.37 18.73 4.52
CA ASN A 227 -31.17 19.52 4.25
C ASN A 227 -31.09 19.85 2.76
N ASP A 228 -31.29 21.12 2.44
CA ASP A 228 -31.33 21.63 1.06
C ASP A 228 -29.97 21.51 0.34
N ILE A 229 -28.86 21.41 1.09
CA ILE A 229 -27.51 21.21 0.53
C ILE A 229 -27.36 19.84 -0.15
N LEU A 230 -28.24 18.88 0.17
CA LEU A 230 -28.22 17.54 -0.42
C LEU A 230 -29.00 17.44 -1.73
N GLN A 231 -29.80 18.47 -2.09
CA GLN A 231 -30.59 18.50 -3.33
C GLN A 231 -29.76 18.29 -4.61
N PRO A 232 -28.55 18.88 -4.76
CA PRO A 232 -27.69 18.65 -5.93
C PRO A 232 -27.21 17.20 -6.10
N LEU A 233 -27.32 16.35 -5.06
CA LEU A 233 -26.95 14.93 -5.14
C LEU A 233 -28.05 14.06 -5.76
N LEU A 234 -29.29 14.57 -5.84
CA LEU A 234 -30.40 13.92 -6.54
C LEU A 234 -30.32 14.14 -8.05
N GLU A 235 -29.67 15.22 -8.49
CA GLU A 235 -29.53 15.55 -9.89
C GLU A 235 -28.53 14.64 -10.62
N PRO A 236 -28.83 14.20 -11.85
CA PRO A 236 -27.92 13.43 -12.66
C PRO A 236 -26.68 14.26 -13.01
N GLN A 237 -25.51 13.87 -12.50
CA GLN A 237 -24.23 14.51 -12.84
C GLN A 237 -24.05 14.55 -14.37
N HIS A 238 -23.77 15.72 -14.95
CA HIS A 238 -23.66 15.90 -16.41
C HIS A 238 -22.33 15.41 -17.00
N ASN A 239 -21.25 15.40 -16.21
CA ASN A 239 -19.92 14.93 -16.62
C ASN A 239 -19.70 13.47 -16.18
N ARG A 240 -20.29 12.52 -16.90
CA ARG A 240 -20.15 11.08 -16.59
C ARG A 240 -19.08 10.42 -17.44
N GLY A 241 -18.27 9.56 -16.82
CA GLY A 241 -17.43 8.63 -17.56
C GLY A 241 -18.28 7.64 -18.37
N LEU A 242 -18.03 7.54 -19.67
CA LEU A 242 -18.90 6.96 -20.71
C LEU A 242 -19.30 5.47 -20.59
N ARG A 243 -19.02 4.74 -19.49
CA ARG A 243 -19.23 3.27 -19.45
C ARG A 243 -19.70 2.65 -18.13
N ARG A 244 -20.13 3.43 -17.12
CA ARG A 244 -20.65 2.88 -15.85
C ARG A 244 -22.09 3.30 -15.62
N HIS A 245 -22.90 2.36 -15.15
CA HIS A 245 -24.29 2.64 -14.74
C HIS A 245 -24.19 3.34 -13.39
N TRP A 246 -24.87 4.46 -13.24
CA TRP A 246 -24.94 5.16 -11.96
C TRP A 246 -26.15 4.67 -11.17
N PRO A 247 -26.12 4.75 -9.84
CA PRO A 247 -27.26 4.38 -8.99
C PRO A 247 -28.56 5.09 -9.38
N ALA A 248 -28.46 6.32 -9.89
CA ALA A 248 -29.60 7.08 -10.44
C ALA A 248 -30.23 6.43 -11.69
N ASP A 249 -29.44 5.71 -12.49
CA ASP A 249 -29.88 5.03 -13.73
C ASP A 249 -30.49 3.65 -13.46
N LEU A 250 -30.50 3.20 -12.20
CA LEU A 250 -31.09 1.93 -11.78
C LEU A 250 -32.59 2.04 -11.50
N LYS A 251 -33.15 3.24 -11.61
CA LYS A 251 -34.59 3.46 -11.64
C LYS A 251 -35.09 3.08 -13.04
N GLU A 252 -36.05 2.18 -13.09
CA GLU A 252 -36.80 1.79 -14.29
C GLU A 252 -36.07 0.86 -15.26
N ASN A 253 -36.14 -0.43 -14.92
CA ASN A 253 -36.44 -1.56 -15.83
C ASN A 253 -37.00 -2.71 -15.01
#